data_AF-A0A9D6EP54-F1
#
_entry.id   AF-A0A9D6EP54-F1
#
_cell.length_a   1.000
_cell.length_b   1.000
_cell.length_c   1.000
_cell.angle_alpha   90.00
_cell.angle_beta   90.00
_cell.angle_gamma   90.00
#
_symmetry.space_group_name_H-M   'P 1'
#
loop_
_entity.id
_entity.type
_entity.pdbx_description
1 polymer ?
#
loop_
_entity_poly.entity_id
_entity_poly.type
_entity_poly.pdbx_seq_one_letter_code
_entity_poly.pdbx_strand_id
1 'polypeptide(L)' 'MSAITDVPGIRVGHATDPVGLTGCTVVLADRPAVGGVDLRGWATAVHGLDFLDPRHLVPTLNGVLLTGGSAFG' A
#
# COMPACT_ATOMS: atom_id res chain seq x y z
N MET A 1 -14.83 -18.00 0.32
CA MET A 1 -13.84 -17.09 -0.28
C MET A 1 -13.11 -16.41 0.86
N SER A 2 -11.80 -16.28 0.76
CA SER A 2 -10.99 -15.57 1.74
C SER A 2 -10.42 -14.30 1.11
N ALA A 3 -10.33 -13.23 1.90
CA ALA A 3 -9.84 -11.93 1.48
C ALA A 3 -8.94 -11.31 2.56
N ILE A 4 -8.15 -10.29 2.20
CA ILE A 4 -7.29 -9.59 3.18
C ILE A 4 -8.11 -8.93 4.30
N THR A 5 -9.36 -8.57 4.03
CA THR A 5 -10.32 -8.00 5.00
C THR A 5 -10.85 -9.03 6.00
N ASP A 6 -10.53 -10.32 5.83
CA ASP A 6 -10.79 -11.32 6.88
C ASP A 6 -9.93 -11.05 8.13
N VAL A 7 -8.84 -10.28 7.99
CA VAL A 7 -8.06 -9.74 9.10
C VAL A 7 -8.82 -8.55 9.71
N PRO A 8 -9.27 -8.63 10.97
CA PRO A 8 -10.03 -7.54 11.59
C PRO A 8 -9.26 -6.22 11.62
N GLY A 9 -9.94 -5.13 11.23
CA GLY A 9 -9.36 -3.78 11.20
C GLY A 9 -8.57 -3.47 9.93
N ILE A 10 -8.48 -4.39 8.96
CA ILE A 10 -8.03 -4.09 7.60
C ILE A 10 -9.23 -3.71 6.73
N ARG A 11 -9.13 -2.55 6.09
CA ARG A 11 -10.10 -2.04 5.11
C ARG A 11 -9.43 -1.89 3.76
N VAL A 12 -10.20 -2.10 2.69
CA VAL A 12 -9.71 -1.93 1.31
C VAL A 12 -10.65 -0.99 0.55
N GLY A 13 -10.09 -0.02 -0.16
CA GLY A 13 -10.80 0.89 -1.04
C GLY A 13 -10.24 0.86 -2.45
N HIS A 14 -11.11 0.99 -3.46
CA HIS A 14 -10.74 1.00 -4.87
C HIS A 14 -11.35 2.21 -5.57
N ALA A 15 -10.59 2.82 -6.47
CA ALA A 15 -11.10 3.76 -7.45
C ALA A 15 -10.59 3.35 -8.83
N THR A 16 -11.47 3.27 -9.82
CA THR A 16 -11.15 2.83 -11.18
C THR A 16 -11.64 3.87 -12.17
N ASP A 17 -10.76 4.30 -13.07
CA ASP A 17 -11.11 5.09 -14.24
C ASP A 17 -11.18 4.16 -15.47
N PRO A 18 -12.40 3.83 -15.95
CA PRO A 18 -12.57 2.94 -17.09
C PRO A 18 -12.22 3.60 -18.43
N VAL A 19 -12.19 4.94 -18.51
CA VAL A 19 -11.82 5.67 -19.74
C VAL A 19 -10.31 5.81 -19.82
N GLY A 20 -9.67 6.22 -18.72
CA GLY A 20 -8.22 6.31 -18.60
C GLY A 20 -7.50 4.96 -18.46
N LEU A 21 -8.24 3.85 -18.31
CA LEU A 21 -7.72 2.49 -18.10
C LEU A 21 -6.72 2.41 -16.95
N THR A 22 -7.04 3.08 -15.85
CA THR A 22 -6.19 3.17 -14.65
C THR A 22 -7.02 3.12 -13.37
N GLY A 23 -6.36 3.18 -12.23
CA GLY A 23 -7.00 3.20 -10.93
C GLY A 23 -6.01 3.06 -9.79
N CYS A 24 -6.55 3.03 -8.58
CA CYS A 24 -5.77 2.80 -7.37
C CYS A 24 -6.54 1.94 -6.37
N THR A 25 -5.77 1.27 -5.52
CA THR A 25 -6.25 0.46 -4.40
C THR A 25 -5.51 0.89 -3.15
N VAL A 26 -6.25 1.18 -2.10
CA VAL A 26 -5.69 1.47 -0.77
C VAL A 26 -6.04 0.35 0.19
N VAL A 27 -5.05 -0.12 0.95
CA VAL A 27 -5.22 -0.98 2.11
C VAL A 27 -4.99 -0.14 3.36
N LEU A 28 -6.00 0.03 4.20
CA LEU A 28 -5.94 0.83 5.42
C LEU A 28 -6.07 -0.06 6.65
N ALA A 29 -5.31 0.26 7.69
CA ALA A 29 -5.46 -0.30 9.02
C ALA A 29 -6.19 0.71 9.92
N ASP A 30 -7.13 0.23 10.75
CA ASP A 30 -7.88 1.09 11.68
C ASP A 30 -7.01 1.67 12.81
N ARG A 31 -5.86 1.05 13.05
CA ARG A 31 -4.83 1.51 13.97
C ARG A 31 -3.47 1.38 13.29
N PRO A 32 -2.46 2.18 13.68
CA PRO A 32 -1.11 2.04 13.13
C PRO A 32 -0.64 0.58 13.20
N ALA A 33 -0.26 0.03 12.05
CA ALA A 33 0.15 -1.36 11.88
C ALA A 33 1.65 -1.43 11.67
N VAL A 34 2.30 -2.42 12.30
CA VAL A 34 3.71 -2.73 12.03
C VAL A 34 3.84 -3.22 10.60
N GLY A 35 4.85 -2.73 9.88
CA GLY A 35 5.07 -3.10 8.48
C GLY A 35 6.53 -3.30 8.15
N GLY A 36 6.75 -3.92 6.99
CA GLY A 36 8.03 -4.09 6.33
C GLY A 36 7.80 -4.25 4.83
N VAL A 37 8.84 -4.07 4.03
CA VAL A 37 8.76 -4.15 2.57
C VAL A 37 9.94 -4.93 2.00
N ASP A 38 9.68 -5.73 0.97
CA ASP A 38 10.67 -6.42 0.16
C ASP A 38 10.42 -6.05 -1.31
N LEU A 39 11.41 -5.40 -1.93
CA LEU A 39 11.35 -4.98 -3.32
C LEU A 39 12.21 -5.92 -4.16
N ARG A 40 11.55 -6.79 -4.93
CA ARG A 40 12.23 -7.80 -5.77
C ARG A 40 12.39 -7.38 -7.23
N GLY A 41 11.64 -6.36 -7.66
CA GLY A 41 11.72 -5.83 -9.02
C GLY A 41 12.83 -4.80 -9.15
N TRP A 42 13.46 -4.76 -10.33
CA TRP A 42 14.51 -3.77 -10.63
C TRP A 42 13.94 -2.45 -11.19
N ALA A 43 12.71 -2.46 -11.69
CA ALA A 43 12.01 -1.31 -12.24
C ALA A 43 10.89 -0.82 -11.29
N THR A 44 11.22 -0.67 -10.01
CA THR A 44 10.27 -0.29 -8.97
C THR A 44 10.21 1.23 -8.81
N ALA A 45 9.00 1.79 -8.78
CA ALA A 45 8.72 3.16 -8.37
C ALA A 45 7.91 3.11 -7.07
N VAL A 46 8.43 3.77 -6.03
CA VAL A 46 7.89 3.73 -4.67
C VAL A 46 8.01 5.10 -4.02
N HIS A 47 7.07 5.42 -3.14
CA HIS A 47 7.09 6.65 -2.36
C HIS A 47 6.92 6.31 -0.88
N GLY A 48 7.78 6.87 -0.03
CA GLY A 48 7.70 6.70 1.43
C GLY A 48 7.89 5.25 1.88
N LEU A 49 9.10 4.71 1.78
CA LEU A 49 9.43 3.39 2.35
C LEU A 49 10.42 3.45 3.50
N ASP A 50 11.06 4.61 3.75
CA ASP A 50 12.11 4.74 4.76
C ASP A 50 11.61 4.33 6.16
N PHE A 51 10.32 4.55 6.44
CA PHE A 51 9.68 4.14 7.70
C PHE A 51 9.40 2.65 7.84
N LEU A 52 9.68 1.86 6.81
CA LEU A 52 9.59 0.40 6.85
C LEU A 52 10.95 -0.26 7.11
N ASP A 53 12.05 0.52 7.18
CA ASP A 53 13.31 0.02 7.72
C ASP A 53 13.14 -0.23 9.24
N PRO A 54 13.51 -1.41 9.77
CA PRO A 54 13.39 -1.73 11.19
C PRO A 54 14.13 -0.77 12.14
N ARG A 55 15.05 0.05 11.63
CA ARG A 55 15.81 1.06 12.38
C ARG A 55 15.15 2.44 12.35
N HIS A 56 14.06 2.61 11.62
CA HIS A 56 13.37 3.88 11.53
C HIS A 56 12.65 4.23 12.84
N LEU A 57 12.55 5.53 13.16
CA LEU A 57 11.96 6.03 14.41
C LEU A 57 10.48 5.64 14.55
N VAL A 58 9.75 5.69 13.43
CA VAL A 58 8.34 5.29 13.34
C VAL A 58 8.27 3.88 12.76
N PRO A 59 7.82 2.87 13.54
CA PRO A 59 7.79 1.48 13.10
C PRO A 59 6.42 1.04 12.53
N THR A 60 5.51 1.99 12.28
CA THR A 60 4.12 1.71 11.91
C THR A 60 3.64 2.60 10.76
N LEU A 61 2.72 2.07 9.97
CA LEU A 61 1.98 2.80 8.92
C LEU A 61 0.47 2.68 9.13
N ASN A 62 -0.29 3.60 8.53
CA ASN A 62 -1.74 3.54 8.52
C ASN A 62 -2.30 2.78 7.30
N GLY A 63 -1.50 2.62 6.24
CA GLY A 63 -1.94 1.94 5.04
C GLY A 63 -0.96 2.02 3.87
N VAL A 64 -1.30 1.31 2.80
CA VAL A 64 -0.50 1.15 1.58
C VAL A 64 -1.35 1.51 0.38
N LEU A 65 -0.79 2.27 -0.55
CA LEU A 65 -1.39 2.60 -1.85
C LEU A 65 -0.73 1.76 -2.95
N LEU A 66 -1.55 1.12 -3.77
CA LEU A 66 -1.16 0.49 -5.03
C LEU A 66 -1.84 1.26 -6.15
N THR A 67 -1.08 1.78 -7.11
CA THR A 67 -1.63 2.66 -8.15
C THR A 67 -1.11 2.32 -9.53
N GLY A 68 -1.97 2.50 -10.53
CA GLY A 68 -1.55 2.59 -11.93
C GLY A 68 -0.88 3.93 -12.22
N GLY A 69 -0.48 4.16 -13.48
CA GLY A 69 0.17 5.42 -13.88
C GLY A 69 1.69 5.43 -13.79
N SER A 70 2.32 4.29 -13.50
CA SER A 70 3.79 4.18 -13.34
C SER A 70 4.29 5.16 -12.27
N ALA A 71 5.45 5.79 -12.48
CA ALA A 71 6.02 6.74 -11.52
C ALA A 71 5.24 8.06 -11.36
N PHE A 72 4.22 8.33 -12.19
CA PHE A 72 3.39 9.54 -12.10
C PHE A 72 2.23 9.42 -11.10
N GLY A 73 1.79 8.18 -10.83
CA GLY A 73 0.75 7.88 -9.85
C GLY A 73 1.35 7.72 -8.46
#